data_AF-A0A1M7KDV2-F1
#
_entry.id   AF-A0A1M7KDV2-F1
#
_cell.length_a   1.000
_cell.length_b   1.000
_cell.length_c   1.000
_cell.angle_alpha   90.00
_cell.angle_beta   90.00
_cell.angle_gamma   90.00
#
_symmetry.space_group_name_H-M   'P 1'
#
loop_
_entity.id
_entity.type
_entity.pdbx_description
1 polymer ?
#
loop_
_entity_poly.entity_id
_entity_poly.type
_entity_poly.pdbx_seq_one_letter_code
_entity_poly.pdbx_strand_id
1 'polypeptide(L)'
;MKQWLCILAFLFLAACGTGDSSDENGQARDMEFTLDTVQIDAKVEILFLNNSLRFADLSRDKKYLYNLNSQNYTVEQIDLDKLALQALLPFEQEGPDGIGAYSLGMRLVDEDKFLMSGYGNHALFDSNGKKLADVGPETVPSFVSEPEEGNVLFPVPLPGNASSYVGVYIVPGRREPQLLFWNTAKQSYRKVSNPLLKKSLQYQTDFDDGTTALFISGGEYLELVNDKVLLGLNASSDLYIGEPGQEEFHKRTFQSGWLPREKETVFPEKINDRALFRELYKKATEEISYNKPIWDESRNVYFRFSYKLEYGVANTSPSDGLFPKPTGASVYLTIYDADFNLLRETAVPALDQPPAYHFAKDGKIWIFENIEDEMAFVRLSFDL
;
A
#
# COMPACT_ATOMS: atom_id res chain seq x y z
N MET A 1 -79.59 23.56 -9.85
CA MET A 1 -79.83 24.70 -8.93
C MET A 1 -79.04 24.46 -7.65
N LYS A 2 -78.30 25.49 -7.20
CA LYS A 2 -77.62 25.69 -5.90
C LYS A 2 -76.54 24.67 -5.51
N GLN A 3 -75.25 25.02 -5.55
CA GLN A 3 -74.46 25.91 -4.68
C GLN A 3 -74.33 25.48 -3.21
N TRP A 4 -73.05 25.40 -2.82
CA TRP A 4 -72.43 25.79 -1.54
C TRP A 4 -72.03 24.74 -0.51
N LEU A 5 -70.70 24.59 -0.43
CA LEU A 5 -69.85 24.62 0.78
C LEU A 5 -70.58 24.83 2.10
N CYS A 6 -70.25 23.97 3.09
CA CYS A 6 -69.65 24.41 4.35
C CYS A 6 -68.99 23.22 5.08
N ILE A 7 -67.67 23.28 5.13
CA ILE A 7 -66.72 22.90 6.21
C ILE A 7 -67.34 22.23 7.43
N LEU A 8 -66.85 21.04 7.79
CA LEU A 8 -66.51 20.75 9.19
C LEU A 8 -65.35 19.76 9.28
N ALA A 9 -64.33 20.20 10.02
CA ALA A 9 -63.11 19.49 10.33
C ALA A 9 -63.37 18.32 11.28
N PHE A 10 -62.78 17.18 10.98
CA PHE A 10 -62.36 16.20 11.99
C PHE A 10 -60.99 15.64 11.59
N LEU A 11 -59.96 16.37 12.05
CA LEU A 11 -58.66 15.80 12.34
C LEU A 11 -58.80 14.91 13.59
N PHE A 12 -58.25 13.70 13.54
CA PHE A 12 -57.31 13.11 14.51
C PHE A 12 -57.40 11.57 14.60
N LEU A 13 -56.20 10.97 14.59
CA LEU A 13 -55.81 9.61 14.98
C LEU A 13 -55.78 8.52 13.89
N ALA A 14 -54.87 8.70 12.91
CA ALA A 14 -54.03 7.59 12.46
C ALA A 14 -52.66 7.74 13.14
N ALA A 15 -52.39 6.92 14.15
CA ALA A 15 -51.13 6.88 14.87
C ALA A 15 -50.63 5.44 14.99
N CYS A 16 -49.34 5.28 14.71
CA CYS A 16 -48.44 4.17 15.02
C CYS A 16 -48.60 2.85 14.27
N GLY A 17 -47.84 2.77 13.17
CA GLY A 17 -47.21 1.55 12.68
C GLY A 17 -45.78 1.86 12.20
N THR A 18 -45.04 2.69 12.95
CA THR A 18 -43.60 2.88 12.78
C THR A 18 -42.89 1.73 13.48
N GLY A 19 -42.44 0.75 12.69
CA GLY A 19 -41.37 -0.13 13.10
C GLY A 19 -40.04 0.57 12.83
N ASP A 20 -39.75 1.64 13.58
CA ASP A 20 -38.38 2.12 13.73
C ASP A 20 -37.68 1.12 14.64
N SER A 21 -37.03 0.12 14.06
CA SER A 21 -35.88 -0.50 14.71
C SER A 21 -34.74 0.49 14.56
N SER A 22 -34.63 1.37 15.55
CA SER A 22 -33.39 2.03 15.89
C SER A 22 -32.37 0.94 16.20
N ASP A 23 -31.60 0.52 15.20
CA ASP A 23 -30.40 -0.28 15.41
C ASP A 23 -29.36 0.63 16.09
N GLU A 24 -29.35 0.58 17.42
CA GLU A 24 -28.22 0.97 18.26
C GLU A 24 -27.07 -0.01 18.04
N ASN A 25 -26.46 0.06 16.85
CA ASN A 25 -25.09 -0.29 16.50
C ASN A 25 -25.02 -0.24 14.97
N GLY A 26 -24.41 0.81 14.42
CA GLY A 26 -24.30 1.08 12.98
C GLY A 26 -23.40 0.10 12.20
N GLN A 27 -23.52 -1.20 12.46
CA GLN A 27 -22.94 -2.23 11.60
C GLN A 27 -23.87 -2.41 10.39
N ALA A 28 -23.44 -1.90 9.23
CA ALA A 28 -24.04 -2.27 7.96
C ALA A 28 -24.03 -3.82 7.85
N ARG A 29 -25.09 -4.40 7.27
CA ARG A 29 -25.22 -5.86 7.07
C ARG A 29 -23.90 -6.49 6.66
N ASP A 30 -23.53 -7.58 7.33
CA ASP A 30 -22.36 -8.39 7.00
C ASP A 30 -22.38 -8.76 5.50
N MET A 31 -21.26 -8.52 4.83
CA MET A 31 -21.08 -8.90 3.43
C MET A 31 -20.73 -10.39 3.37
N GLU A 32 -21.36 -11.11 2.44
CA GLU A 32 -20.97 -12.48 2.18
C GLU A 32 -19.74 -12.49 1.27
N PHE A 33 -18.69 -13.17 1.74
CA PHE A 33 -17.44 -13.34 1.00
C PHE A 33 -17.32 -14.77 0.51
N THR A 34 -16.87 -14.93 -0.72
CA THR A 34 -16.47 -16.23 -1.27
C THR A 34 -15.01 -16.18 -1.67
N LEU A 35 -14.33 -17.30 -1.46
CA LEU A 35 -12.93 -17.50 -1.80
C LEU A 35 -12.82 -18.57 -2.87
N ASP A 36 -11.95 -18.33 -3.82
CA ASP A 36 -11.47 -19.34 -4.73
C ASP A 36 -9.96 -19.15 -4.93
N THR A 37 -9.24 -20.18 -5.33
CA THR A 37 -7.77 -20.12 -5.48
C THR A 37 -7.39 -20.45 -6.90
N VAL A 38 -6.43 -19.70 -7.44
CA VAL A 38 -5.77 -20.01 -8.70
C VAL A 38 -4.27 -20.11 -8.48
N GLN A 39 -3.63 -20.95 -9.28
CA GLN A 39 -2.19 -21.15 -9.26
C GLN A 39 -1.62 -20.75 -10.62
N ILE A 40 -0.43 -20.18 -10.62
CA ILE A 40 0.31 -19.83 -11.82
C ILE A 40 1.13 -21.03 -12.28
N ASP A 41 0.98 -21.41 -13.55
CA ASP A 41 1.87 -22.37 -14.21
C ASP A 41 3.25 -21.73 -14.43
N ALA A 42 4.20 -22.05 -13.56
CA ALA A 42 5.59 -21.64 -13.65
C ALA A 42 6.36 -22.33 -14.79
N LYS A 43 5.72 -23.29 -15.49
CA LYS A 43 6.30 -24.16 -16.50
C LYS A 43 7.43 -25.02 -15.94
N VAL A 44 8.67 -24.68 -16.27
CA VAL A 44 9.88 -25.37 -15.80
C VAL A 44 10.71 -24.51 -14.86
N GLU A 45 10.25 -23.29 -14.59
CA GLU A 45 10.96 -22.31 -13.79
C GLU A 45 10.50 -22.37 -12.33
N ILE A 46 11.33 -21.83 -11.43
CA ILE A 46 10.96 -21.58 -10.04
C ILE A 46 10.79 -20.07 -9.87
N LEU A 47 9.57 -19.62 -9.58
CA LEU A 47 9.26 -18.21 -9.44
C LEU A 47 9.77 -17.65 -8.10
N PHE A 48 10.14 -16.37 -8.09
CA PHE A 48 10.74 -15.73 -6.94
C PHE A 48 9.69 -15.23 -5.94
N LEU A 49 9.44 -16.04 -4.90
CA LEU A 49 8.43 -15.76 -3.88
C LEU A 49 9.00 -15.24 -2.55
N ASN A 50 10.33 -15.23 -2.37
CA ASN A 50 10.99 -14.92 -1.09
C ASN A 50 10.62 -13.54 -0.52
N ASN A 51 10.26 -12.59 -1.38
CA ASN A 51 9.86 -11.23 -0.98
C ASN A 51 8.34 -11.03 -0.97
N SER A 52 7.53 -12.09 -1.04
CA SER A 52 6.06 -12.01 -1.06
C SER A 52 5.52 -11.00 -2.08
N LEU A 53 6.13 -10.99 -3.28
CA LEU A 53 5.82 -10.06 -4.37
C LEU A 53 5.96 -8.56 -4.01
N ARG A 54 6.79 -8.21 -3.02
CA ARG A 54 7.02 -6.81 -2.59
C ARG A 54 7.42 -5.87 -3.73
N PHE A 55 8.12 -6.37 -4.74
CA PHE A 55 8.57 -5.60 -5.88
C PHE A 55 7.74 -5.85 -7.14
N ALA A 56 6.56 -6.45 -7.00
CA ALA A 56 5.69 -6.69 -8.14
C ALA A 56 4.87 -5.46 -8.53
N ASP A 57 4.60 -5.31 -9.82
CA ASP A 57 3.71 -4.29 -10.37
C ASP A 57 2.85 -4.85 -11.50
N LEU A 58 1.76 -4.17 -11.82
CA LEU A 58 0.76 -4.62 -12.81
C LEU A 58 0.80 -3.77 -14.07
N SER A 59 0.52 -4.39 -15.21
CA SER A 59 0.13 -3.65 -16.41
C SER A 59 -1.16 -2.85 -16.16
N ARG A 60 -1.37 -1.78 -16.92
CA ARG A 60 -2.55 -0.90 -16.77
C ARG A 60 -3.88 -1.65 -16.94
N ASP A 61 -3.91 -2.64 -17.83
CA ASP A 61 -5.06 -3.53 -18.05
C ASP A 61 -5.13 -4.70 -17.06
N LYS A 62 -4.15 -4.80 -16.14
CA LYS A 62 -3.97 -5.86 -15.15
C LYS A 62 -3.91 -7.26 -15.75
N LYS A 63 -3.56 -7.36 -17.02
CA LYS A 63 -3.32 -8.64 -17.69
C LYS A 63 -2.00 -9.27 -17.27
N TYR A 64 -0.98 -8.45 -17.03
CA TYR A 64 0.35 -8.92 -16.65
C TYR A 64 0.73 -8.45 -15.25
N LEU A 65 1.33 -9.37 -14.50
CA LEU A 65 2.07 -9.07 -13.28
C LEU A 65 3.56 -9.21 -13.58
N TYR A 66 4.34 -8.22 -13.17
CA TYR A 66 5.79 -8.20 -13.31
C TYR A 66 6.41 -8.30 -11.93
N ASN A 67 7.14 -9.37 -11.63
CA ASN A 67 7.79 -9.58 -10.34
C ASN A 67 9.32 -9.55 -10.50
N LEU A 68 10.00 -8.66 -9.79
CA LEU A 68 11.46 -8.59 -9.83
C LEU A 68 12.08 -9.68 -8.93
N ASN A 69 12.77 -10.63 -9.55
CA ASN A 69 13.72 -11.50 -8.87
C ASN A 69 15.04 -10.75 -8.69
N SER A 70 15.25 -10.23 -7.48
CA SER A 70 16.45 -9.47 -7.15
C SER A 70 17.70 -10.33 -6.95
N GLN A 71 17.59 -11.66 -6.95
CA GLN A 71 18.75 -12.56 -6.79
C GLN A 71 19.46 -12.86 -8.11
N ASN A 72 18.71 -12.93 -9.21
CA ASN A 72 19.24 -13.22 -10.54
C ASN A 72 18.97 -12.08 -11.55
N TYR A 73 18.50 -10.92 -11.09
CA TYR A 73 18.27 -9.73 -11.90
C TYR A 73 17.33 -9.99 -13.09
N THR A 74 16.22 -10.70 -12.83
CA THR A 74 15.22 -11.03 -13.84
C THR A 74 13.86 -10.53 -13.41
N VAL A 75 13.08 -9.99 -14.36
CA VAL A 75 11.67 -9.70 -14.14
C VAL A 75 10.82 -10.85 -14.70
N GLU A 76 10.05 -11.48 -13.83
CA GLU A 76 9.09 -12.52 -14.17
C GLU A 76 7.80 -11.87 -14.65
N GLN A 77 7.46 -12.03 -15.93
CA GLN A 77 6.21 -11.56 -16.50
C GLN A 77 5.18 -12.69 -16.47
N ILE A 78 4.13 -12.55 -15.68
CA ILE A 78 3.04 -13.53 -15.52
C ILE A 78 1.80 -13.04 -16.27
N ASP A 79 1.24 -13.87 -17.15
CA ASP A 79 -0.05 -13.63 -17.80
C ASP A 79 -1.17 -14.10 -16.86
N LEU A 80 -1.90 -13.16 -16.26
CA LEU A 80 -2.94 -13.42 -15.27
C LEU A 80 -4.25 -13.94 -15.90
N ASP A 81 -4.43 -13.81 -17.22
CA ASP A 81 -5.59 -14.38 -17.92
C ASP A 81 -5.35 -15.86 -18.24
N LYS A 82 -4.11 -16.21 -18.59
CA LYS A 82 -3.70 -17.59 -18.83
C LYS A 82 -3.22 -18.32 -17.57
N LEU A 83 -3.01 -17.59 -16.48
CA LEU A 83 -2.45 -18.09 -15.22
C LEU A 83 -1.11 -18.82 -15.44
N ALA A 84 -0.19 -18.20 -16.19
CA ALA A 84 1.08 -18.83 -16.55
C ALA A 84 2.21 -17.81 -16.68
N LEU A 85 3.45 -18.26 -16.42
CA LEU A 85 4.66 -17.50 -16.74
C LEU A 85 4.71 -17.23 -18.25
N GLN A 86 4.68 -15.96 -18.64
CA GLN A 86 4.72 -15.55 -20.04
C GLN A 86 6.17 -15.42 -20.52
N ALA A 87 7.02 -14.72 -19.76
CA ALA A 87 8.41 -14.46 -20.11
C ALA A 87 9.28 -14.19 -18.87
N LEU A 88 10.59 -14.40 -19.05
CA LEU A 88 11.63 -13.94 -18.15
C LEU A 88 12.39 -12.81 -18.86
N LEU A 89 12.39 -11.62 -18.27
CA LEU A 89 13.01 -10.42 -18.84
C LEU A 89 14.36 -10.18 -18.12
N PRO A 90 15.50 -10.41 -18.79
CA PRO A 90 16.80 -10.32 -18.15
C PRO A 90 17.24 -8.85 -17.97
N PHE A 91 17.88 -8.58 -16.84
CA PHE A 91 18.57 -7.33 -16.52
C PHE A 91 20.00 -7.64 -16.06
N GLU A 92 20.87 -6.64 -16.13
CA GLU A 92 22.24 -6.77 -15.64
C GLU A 92 22.38 -6.14 -14.25
N GLN A 93 23.25 -6.72 -13.41
CA GLN A 93 23.59 -6.12 -12.10
C GLN A 93 24.55 -4.94 -12.26
N GLU A 94 25.57 -5.10 -13.10
CA GLU A 94 26.68 -4.17 -13.28
C GLU A 94 26.72 -3.65 -14.72
N GLY A 95 27.64 -2.71 -15.00
CA GLY A 95 27.81 -2.14 -16.33
C GLY A 95 26.92 -0.92 -16.58
N PRO A 96 26.95 -0.37 -17.81
CA PRO A 96 26.20 0.84 -18.16
C PRO A 96 24.68 0.66 -18.07
N ASP A 97 24.20 -0.58 -18.23
CA ASP A 97 22.80 -0.99 -18.15
C ASP A 97 22.48 -1.74 -16.83
N GLY A 98 23.35 -1.62 -15.82
CA GLY A 98 23.19 -2.30 -14.54
C GLY A 98 22.11 -1.68 -13.64
N ILE A 99 21.28 -2.52 -13.01
CA ILE A 99 20.28 -2.10 -12.00
C ILE A 99 20.87 -2.01 -10.57
N GLY A 100 22.12 -2.44 -10.39
CA GLY A 100 22.84 -2.39 -9.12
C GLY A 100 22.54 -3.58 -8.21
N ALA A 101 23.32 -3.71 -7.13
CA ALA A 101 23.21 -4.83 -6.18
C ALA A 101 22.04 -4.70 -5.18
N TYR A 102 21.57 -3.47 -4.93
CA TYR A 102 20.55 -3.19 -3.91
C TYR A 102 19.32 -2.55 -4.54
N SER A 103 18.28 -3.35 -4.77
CA SER A 103 16.99 -2.85 -5.24
C SER A 103 16.13 -2.38 -4.07
N LEU A 104 15.69 -1.13 -4.14
CA LEU A 104 14.65 -0.54 -3.29
C LEU A 104 13.25 -0.72 -3.88
N GLY A 105 13.13 -1.10 -5.14
CA GLY A 105 11.87 -1.43 -5.78
C GLY A 105 11.90 -1.32 -7.30
N MET A 106 10.83 -1.81 -7.90
CA MET A 106 10.51 -1.71 -9.32
C MET A 106 9.12 -1.08 -9.46
N ARG A 107 8.93 -0.27 -10.50
CA ARG A 107 7.60 0.15 -10.96
C ARG A 107 7.50 0.02 -12.46
N LEU A 108 6.35 -0.38 -12.95
CA LEU A 108 6.00 -0.32 -14.37
C LEU A 108 5.48 1.09 -14.65
N VAL A 109 6.18 1.85 -15.50
CA VAL A 109 5.78 3.23 -15.86
C VAL A 109 5.03 3.30 -17.19
N ASP A 110 5.20 2.26 -18.03
CA ASP A 110 4.57 2.06 -19.34
C ASP A 110 4.66 0.55 -19.67
N GLU A 111 3.96 0.05 -20.69
CA GLU A 111 3.84 -1.41 -20.98
C GLU A 111 5.18 -2.17 -20.98
N ASP A 112 6.26 -1.52 -21.40
CA ASP A 112 7.60 -2.08 -21.55
C ASP A 112 8.69 -1.27 -20.83
N LYS A 113 8.31 -0.36 -19.92
CA LYS A 113 9.27 0.52 -19.24
C LYS A 113 9.22 0.36 -17.73
N PHE A 114 10.39 0.13 -17.16
CA PHE A 114 10.56 -0.12 -15.74
C PHE A 114 11.36 1.00 -15.09
N LEU A 115 10.80 1.59 -14.03
CA LEU A 115 11.57 2.39 -13.08
C LEU A 115 12.19 1.46 -12.05
N MET A 116 13.50 1.25 -12.14
CA MET A 116 14.27 0.53 -11.14
C MET A 116 14.86 1.53 -10.15
N SER A 117 14.70 1.25 -8.86
CA SER A 117 15.16 2.10 -7.78
C SER A 117 16.17 1.39 -6.91
N GLY A 118 17.27 2.06 -6.59
CA GLY A 118 18.26 1.66 -5.58
C GLY A 118 18.68 2.86 -4.73
N TYR A 119 19.72 2.68 -3.92
CA TYR A 119 20.26 3.75 -3.09
C TYR A 119 21.07 4.74 -3.93
N GLY A 120 20.51 5.92 -4.17
CA GLY A 120 21.16 6.98 -4.94
C GLY A 120 21.19 6.73 -6.45
N ASN A 121 20.44 5.75 -6.94
CA ASN A 121 20.33 5.41 -8.35
C ASN A 121 18.88 5.08 -8.72
N HIS A 122 18.25 5.94 -9.50
CA HIS A 122 16.93 5.67 -10.08
C HIS A 122 17.02 5.81 -11.60
N ALA A 123 16.61 4.78 -12.32
CA ALA A 123 16.71 4.77 -13.78
C ALA A 123 15.54 4.04 -14.44
N LEU A 124 15.23 4.48 -15.66
CA LEU A 124 14.27 3.85 -16.56
C LEU A 124 14.97 2.83 -17.45
N PHE A 125 14.35 1.69 -17.62
CA PHE A 125 14.82 0.59 -18.46
C PHE A 125 13.72 0.09 -19.38
N ASP A 126 14.08 -0.46 -20.54
CA ASP A 126 13.15 -1.21 -21.38
C ASP A 126 13.06 -2.69 -20.97
N SER A 127 12.18 -3.45 -21.62
CA SER A 127 11.98 -4.89 -21.37
C SER A 127 13.15 -5.79 -21.78
N ASN A 128 14.16 -5.26 -22.47
CA ASN A 128 15.39 -5.98 -22.81
C ASN A 128 16.51 -5.68 -21.79
N GLY A 129 16.21 -4.96 -20.71
CA GLY A 129 17.17 -4.60 -19.68
C GLY A 129 18.07 -3.43 -20.06
N LYS A 130 17.80 -2.72 -21.17
CA LYS A 130 18.61 -1.58 -21.58
C LYS A 130 18.21 -0.33 -20.80
N LYS A 131 19.20 0.39 -20.26
CA LYS A 131 18.96 1.66 -19.58
C LYS A 131 18.60 2.74 -20.60
N LEU A 132 17.45 3.38 -20.37
CA LEU A 132 16.93 4.46 -21.20
C LEU A 132 17.39 5.83 -20.69
N ALA A 133 17.30 6.04 -19.37
CA ALA A 133 17.71 7.29 -18.74
C ALA A 133 17.89 7.11 -17.23
N ASP A 134 18.85 7.83 -16.65
CA ASP A 134 18.84 8.11 -15.22
C ASP A 134 17.73 9.15 -14.95
N VAL A 135 16.93 8.93 -13.90
CA VAL A 135 15.76 9.75 -13.57
C VAL A 135 15.69 10.17 -12.11
N GLY A 136 16.66 9.80 -11.28
CA GLY A 136 16.70 10.22 -9.89
C GLY A 136 17.02 11.71 -9.71
N PRO A 137 16.84 12.27 -8.50
CA PRO A 137 17.13 13.68 -8.22
C PRO A 137 18.61 14.06 -8.41
N GLU A 138 19.53 13.09 -8.38
CA GLU A 138 20.95 13.25 -8.73
C GLU A 138 21.18 13.75 -10.16
N THR A 139 20.16 13.64 -11.03
CA THR A 139 20.19 14.21 -12.38
C THR A 139 19.97 15.73 -12.39
N VAL A 140 19.66 16.35 -11.24
CA VAL A 140 19.45 17.79 -11.08
C VAL A 140 20.68 18.42 -10.40
N PRO A 141 21.47 19.27 -11.09
CA PRO A 141 22.74 19.82 -10.58
C PRO A 141 22.62 20.55 -9.25
N SER A 142 21.52 21.30 -9.05
CA SER A 142 21.30 22.03 -7.80
C SER A 142 21.06 21.10 -6.61
N PHE A 143 20.48 19.92 -6.83
CA PHE A 143 20.32 18.89 -5.80
C PHE A 143 21.68 18.29 -5.42
N VAL A 144 22.52 17.97 -6.40
CA VAL A 144 23.88 17.43 -6.17
C VAL A 144 24.80 18.43 -5.47
N SER A 145 24.56 19.73 -5.64
CA SER A 145 25.33 20.77 -4.97
C SER A 145 24.96 20.97 -3.50
N GLU A 146 23.92 20.31 -2.99
CA GLU A 146 23.58 20.38 -1.58
C GLU A 146 24.62 19.66 -0.71
N PRO A 147 24.95 20.21 0.47
CA PRO A 147 25.87 19.56 1.41
C PRO A 147 25.23 18.35 2.12
N GLU A 148 23.94 18.09 1.90
CA GLU A 148 23.17 17.06 2.57
C GLU A 148 23.05 15.82 1.68
N GLU A 149 23.67 14.72 2.09
CA GLU A 149 23.52 13.42 1.43
C GLU A 149 22.26 12.71 1.92
N GLY A 150 21.23 12.67 1.09
CA GLY A 150 19.97 11.97 1.37
C GLY A 150 19.59 11.01 0.24
N ASN A 151 18.60 10.17 0.52
CA ASN A 151 18.06 9.19 -0.42
C ASN A 151 16.57 9.45 -0.66
N VAL A 152 16.08 9.06 -1.83
CA VAL A 152 14.66 9.08 -2.16
C VAL A 152 14.11 7.66 -2.12
N LEU A 153 13.10 7.45 -1.30
CA LEU A 153 12.33 6.23 -1.24
C LEU A 153 11.06 6.38 -2.08
N PHE A 154 10.58 5.25 -2.61
CA PHE A 154 9.31 5.14 -3.32
C PHE A 154 9.12 6.20 -4.42
N PRO A 155 10.08 6.41 -5.34
CA PRO A 155 9.91 7.37 -6.42
C PRO A 155 8.69 6.98 -7.26
N VAL A 156 7.85 7.96 -7.59
CA VAL A 156 6.64 7.82 -8.38
C VAL A 156 6.67 8.87 -9.49
N PRO A 157 6.52 8.50 -10.77
CA PRO A 157 6.32 9.47 -11.84
C PRO A 157 4.98 10.19 -11.65
N LEU A 158 4.96 11.50 -11.84
CA LEU A 158 3.72 12.27 -11.76
C LEU A 158 2.85 12.05 -13.01
N PRO A 159 1.57 11.68 -12.84
CA PRO A 159 0.66 11.48 -13.96
C PRO A 159 0.57 12.69 -14.88
N GLY A 160 0.64 12.45 -16.19
CA GLY A 160 0.61 13.50 -17.22
C GLY A 160 1.93 14.25 -17.42
N ASN A 161 3.02 13.91 -16.72
CA ASN A 161 4.33 14.54 -16.91
C ASN A 161 5.48 13.54 -16.75
N ALA A 162 5.96 13.00 -17.88
CA ALA A 162 7.00 11.97 -17.94
C ALA A 162 8.38 12.37 -17.36
N SER A 163 8.60 13.66 -17.09
CA SER A 163 9.85 14.15 -16.51
C SER A 163 9.72 14.60 -15.06
N SER A 164 8.52 14.56 -14.47
CA SER A 164 8.28 14.93 -13.08
C SER A 164 8.09 13.71 -12.21
N TYR A 165 8.63 13.79 -11.00
CA TYR A 165 8.57 12.70 -10.03
C TYR A 165 8.35 13.27 -8.62
N VAL A 166 7.87 12.40 -7.74
CA VAL A 166 7.77 12.63 -6.30
C VAL A 166 8.23 11.39 -5.55
N GLY A 167 8.83 11.58 -4.38
CA GLY A 167 9.30 10.49 -3.51
C GLY A 167 9.45 10.96 -2.08
N VAL A 168 9.69 10.02 -1.16
CA VAL A 168 9.96 10.32 0.25
C VAL A 168 11.47 10.49 0.42
N TYR A 169 11.91 11.71 0.65
CA TYR A 169 13.30 12.04 0.90
C TYR A 169 13.64 11.86 2.37
N ILE A 170 14.68 11.08 2.62
CA ILE A 170 15.22 10.78 3.94
C ILE A 170 16.71 11.08 3.97
N VAL A 171 17.20 11.49 5.14
CA VAL A 171 18.61 11.79 5.35
C VAL A 171 19.10 10.95 6.51
N PRO A 172 20.11 10.08 6.32
CA PRO A 172 20.63 9.25 7.38
C PRO A 172 20.97 10.06 8.64
N GLY A 173 20.50 9.58 9.80
CA GLY A 173 20.70 10.26 11.09
C GLY A 173 19.85 11.52 11.32
N ARG A 174 18.99 11.93 10.37
CA ARG A 174 18.02 13.02 10.54
C ARG A 174 16.59 12.48 10.50
N ARG A 175 15.82 12.74 11.56
CA ARG A 175 14.40 12.36 11.67
C ARG A 175 13.50 13.46 11.12
N GLU A 176 13.66 13.80 9.84
CA GLU A 176 12.83 14.79 9.15
C GLU A 176 12.53 14.36 7.71
N PRO A 177 11.70 13.30 7.51
CA PRO A 177 11.30 12.89 6.19
C PRO A 177 10.45 13.98 5.50
N GLN A 178 10.73 14.20 4.22
CA GLN A 178 10.05 15.20 3.40
C GLN A 178 9.57 14.57 2.09
N LEU A 179 8.58 15.18 1.44
CA LEU A 179 8.33 14.90 0.04
C LEU A 179 9.35 15.66 -0.80
N LEU A 180 10.06 14.96 -1.68
CA LEU A 180 10.89 15.57 -2.70
C LEU A 180 10.18 15.48 -4.04
N PHE A 181 9.97 16.64 -4.65
CA PHE A 181 9.52 16.75 -6.02
C PHE A 181 10.71 17.15 -6.88
N TRP A 182 10.91 16.49 -8.01
CA TRP A 182 11.94 16.88 -8.96
C TRP A 182 11.46 16.72 -10.40
N ASN A 183 12.08 17.49 -11.29
CA ASN A 183 11.82 17.43 -12.72
C ASN A 183 13.13 17.37 -13.49
N THR A 184 13.32 16.29 -14.26
CA THR A 184 14.55 16.01 -14.99
C THR A 184 14.72 16.89 -16.23
N ALA A 185 13.63 17.35 -16.86
CA ALA A 185 13.69 18.23 -18.03
C ALA A 185 13.92 19.71 -17.65
N LYS A 186 13.23 20.18 -16.61
CA LYS A 186 13.32 21.54 -16.08
C LYS A 186 14.52 21.74 -15.15
N GLN A 187 15.18 20.65 -14.75
CA GLN A 187 16.37 20.67 -13.89
C GLN A 187 16.07 21.40 -12.56
N SER A 188 14.96 21.03 -11.93
CA SER A 188 14.44 21.69 -10.73
C SER A 188 13.99 20.67 -9.69
N TYR A 189 14.12 21.01 -8.42
CA TYR A 189 13.56 20.23 -7.31
C TYR A 189 13.01 21.14 -6.22
N ARG A 190 12.17 20.57 -5.35
CA ARG A 190 11.71 21.20 -4.11
C ARG A 190 11.41 20.14 -3.05
N LYS A 191 11.78 20.44 -1.80
CA LYS A 191 11.44 19.63 -0.63
C LYS A 191 10.20 20.23 0.05
N VAL A 192 9.27 19.39 0.48
CA VAL A 192 8.04 19.81 1.18
C VAL A 192 7.84 18.98 2.43
N SER A 193 7.73 19.66 3.57
CA SER A 193 7.35 19.02 4.82
C SER A 193 5.88 18.58 4.75
N ASN A 194 5.62 17.32 5.12
CA ASN A 194 4.26 16.77 5.14
C ASN A 194 3.89 16.35 6.58
N PRO A 195 2.70 16.74 7.10
CA PRO A 195 2.30 16.37 8.46
C PRO A 195 2.22 14.85 8.70
N LEU A 196 1.85 14.05 7.70
CA LEU A 196 1.82 12.59 7.81
C LEU A 196 3.23 12.00 7.93
N LEU A 197 4.20 12.50 7.17
CA LEU A 197 5.60 12.10 7.29
C LEU A 197 6.18 12.50 8.65
N LYS A 198 5.87 13.70 9.14
CA LYS A 198 6.26 14.09 10.51
C LYS A 198 5.63 13.17 11.58
N LYS A 199 4.37 12.78 11.40
CA LYS A 199 3.69 11.84 12.27
C LYS A 199 4.33 10.45 12.21
N SER A 200 4.80 9.99 11.04
CA SER A 200 5.44 8.67 10.89
C SER A 200 6.60 8.43 11.86
N LEU A 201 7.29 9.51 12.27
CA LEU A 201 8.39 9.48 13.22
C LEU A 201 8.01 8.88 14.58
N GLN A 202 6.75 8.95 15.01
CA GLN A 202 6.33 8.37 16.30
C GLN A 202 6.24 6.84 16.25
N TYR A 203 6.25 6.27 15.05
CA TYR A 203 6.18 4.82 14.81
C TYR A 203 7.55 4.22 14.41
N GLN A 204 8.61 5.03 14.42
CA GLN A 204 9.97 4.64 14.04
C GLN A 204 10.87 4.45 15.25
N THR A 205 11.79 3.49 15.21
CA THR A 205 12.80 3.32 16.26
C THR A 205 14.10 2.70 15.72
N ASP A 206 15.23 3.14 16.26
CA ASP A 206 16.50 2.43 16.13
C ASP A 206 16.59 1.40 17.26
N PHE A 207 16.57 0.12 16.90
CA PHE A 207 16.81 -0.96 17.85
C PHE A 207 18.28 -1.37 17.83
N ASP A 208 18.93 -1.39 18.99
CA ASP A 208 20.30 -1.91 19.16
C ASP A 208 20.50 -2.45 20.58
N ASP A 209 20.50 -3.78 20.73
CA ASP A 209 20.79 -4.45 22.01
C ASP A 209 22.25 -4.91 22.16
N GLY A 210 23.14 -4.43 21.28
CA GLY A 210 24.54 -4.84 21.20
C GLY A 210 24.79 -6.16 20.47
N THR A 211 23.75 -6.94 20.16
CA THR A 211 23.84 -8.17 19.36
C THR A 211 23.08 -8.09 18.05
N THR A 212 22.03 -7.28 18.01
CA THR A 212 21.16 -7.07 16.86
C THR A 212 20.91 -5.57 16.74
N ALA A 213 21.17 -5.01 15.56
CA ALA A 213 20.90 -3.62 15.23
C ALA A 213 20.00 -3.54 13.99
N LEU A 214 18.91 -2.78 14.06
CA LEU A 214 18.04 -2.49 12.90
C LEU A 214 17.25 -1.20 13.10
N PHE A 215 16.70 -0.71 11.99
CA PHE A 215 15.76 0.40 11.96
C PHE A 215 14.33 -0.11 11.70
N ILE A 216 13.37 0.36 12.48
CA ILE A 216 11.93 0.19 12.22
C ILE A 216 11.41 1.45 11.54
N SER A 217 10.88 1.31 10.32
CA SER A 217 10.26 2.43 9.59
C SER A 217 8.89 2.79 10.17
N GLY A 218 8.37 3.96 9.78
CA GLY A 218 7.07 4.42 10.25
C GLY A 218 5.90 3.73 9.55
N GLY A 219 6.17 2.92 8.52
CA GLY A 219 5.17 2.32 7.65
C GLY A 219 4.63 3.31 6.61
N GLU A 220 5.40 4.32 6.24
CA GLU A 220 5.04 5.24 5.17
C GLU A 220 5.10 4.57 3.79
N TYR A 221 4.17 4.96 2.90
CA TYR A 221 4.16 4.52 1.51
C TYR A 221 3.74 5.66 0.59
N LEU A 222 4.24 5.62 -0.65
CA LEU A 222 3.86 6.53 -1.73
C LEU A 222 3.55 5.68 -2.97
N GLU A 223 2.35 5.77 -3.50
CA GLU A 223 1.87 4.85 -4.55
C GLU A 223 1.09 5.59 -5.63
N LEU A 224 1.23 5.15 -6.88
CA LEU A 224 0.39 5.61 -7.98
C LEU A 224 -0.77 4.63 -8.16
N VAL A 225 -2.00 5.08 -7.91
CA VAL A 225 -3.20 4.26 -8.04
C VAL A 225 -4.26 5.06 -8.76
N ASN A 226 -4.78 4.55 -9.88
CA ASN A 226 -5.82 5.20 -10.69
C ASN A 226 -5.49 6.67 -11.01
N ASP A 227 -4.29 6.90 -11.55
CA ASP A 227 -3.75 8.21 -11.91
C ASP A 227 -3.64 9.22 -10.74
N LYS A 228 -3.77 8.77 -9.47
CA LYS A 228 -3.56 9.58 -8.26
C LYS A 228 -2.34 9.11 -7.49
N VAL A 229 -1.56 10.04 -6.93
CA VAL A 229 -0.44 9.70 -6.05
C VAL A 229 -0.93 9.71 -4.59
N LEU A 230 -0.83 8.58 -3.91
CA LEU A 230 -1.31 8.39 -2.55
C LEU A 230 -0.13 8.30 -1.60
N LEU A 231 -0.01 9.27 -0.70
CA LEU A 231 0.87 9.20 0.46
C LEU A 231 0.06 8.72 1.66
N GLY A 232 0.50 7.63 2.28
CA GLY A 232 -0.16 7.04 3.44
C GLY A 232 0.81 6.49 4.47
N LEU A 233 0.23 5.95 5.55
CA LEU A 233 0.94 5.39 6.69
C LEU A 233 0.21 4.14 7.18
N ASN A 234 0.90 3.03 7.43
CA ASN A 234 0.25 1.83 7.95
C ASN A 234 -0.44 2.05 9.29
N ALA A 235 0.09 2.97 10.10
CA ALA A 235 -0.45 3.31 11.41
C ALA A 235 -1.64 4.30 11.37
N SER A 236 -2.14 4.70 10.19
CA SER A 236 -3.17 5.74 10.07
C SER A 236 -4.11 5.52 8.88
N SER A 237 -5.40 5.76 9.09
CA SER A 237 -6.41 5.80 8.03
C SER A 237 -6.24 7.02 7.13
N ASP A 238 -5.72 8.13 7.65
CA ASP A 238 -5.54 9.37 6.86
C ASP A 238 -4.69 9.12 5.60
N LEU A 239 -5.09 9.75 4.49
CA LEU A 239 -4.35 9.75 3.22
C LEU A 239 -4.06 11.18 2.79
N TYR A 240 -2.96 11.36 2.09
CA TYR A 240 -2.65 12.57 1.33
C TYR A 240 -2.68 12.21 -0.14
N ILE A 241 -3.47 12.94 -0.93
CA ILE A 241 -3.78 12.58 -2.32
C ILE A 241 -3.29 13.69 -3.23
N GLY A 242 -2.38 13.35 -4.14
CA GLY A 242 -1.95 14.17 -5.26
C GLY A 242 -2.79 13.84 -6.50
N GLU A 243 -3.51 14.84 -7.01
CA GLU A 243 -4.32 14.71 -8.21
C GLU A 243 -3.47 14.81 -9.49
N PRO A 244 -3.90 14.22 -10.62
CA PRO A 244 -3.20 14.37 -11.90
C PRO A 244 -2.94 15.84 -12.25
N GLY A 245 -1.70 16.16 -12.62
CA GLY A 245 -1.28 17.52 -12.96
C GLY A 245 -1.22 18.49 -11.77
N GLN A 246 -1.52 18.05 -10.55
CA GLN A 246 -1.35 18.84 -9.34
C GLN A 246 -0.06 18.47 -8.63
N GLU A 247 0.57 19.50 -8.07
CA GLU A 247 1.85 19.42 -7.38
C GLU A 247 1.70 19.42 -5.85
N GLU A 248 0.46 19.60 -5.37
CA GLU A 248 0.09 19.63 -3.96
C GLU A 248 -0.76 18.41 -3.60
N PHE A 249 -0.61 17.96 -2.36
CA PHE A 249 -1.38 16.85 -1.81
C PHE A 249 -2.44 17.39 -0.88
N HIS A 250 -3.71 17.03 -1.11
CA HIS A 250 -4.78 17.36 -0.18
C HIS A 250 -4.98 16.23 0.82
N LYS A 251 -5.31 16.57 2.07
CA LYS A 251 -5.53 15.60 3.13
C LYS A 251 -6.95 15.04 3.06
N ARG A 252 -7.09 13.72 3.09
CA ARG A 252 -8.34 12.99 3.30
C ARG A 252 -8.36 12.37 4.69
N THR A 253 -9.42 12.65 5.44
CA THR A 253 -9.66 12.11 6.78
C THR A 253 -11.01 11.40 6.81
N PHE A 254 -11.05 10.19 7.36
CA PHE A 254 -12.23 9.34 7.38
C PHE A 254 -12.83 9.35 8.80
N GLN A 255 -13.98 9.99 8.99
CA GLN A 255 -14.56 10.23 10.33
C GLN A 255 -15.79 9.37 10.64
N SER A 256 -16.42 8.78 9.62
CA SER A 256 -17.69 8.07 9.74
C SER A 256 -17.57 6.54 9.82
N GLY A 257 -16.34 6.02 9.89
CA GLY A 257 -16.06 4.59 10.06
C GLY A 257 -16.07 4.18 11.53
N TRP A 258 -16.24 2.89 11.79
CA TRP A 258 -16.14 2.28 13.11
C TRP A 258 -14.73 1.73 13.39
N LEU A 259 -13.89 1.58 12.36
CA LEU A 259 -12.49 1.21 12.55
C LEU A 259 -11.67 2.35 13.19
N PRO A 260 -10.74 2.05 14.12
CA PRO A 260 -9.92 3.09 14.75
C PRO A 260 -9.03 3.79 13.73
N ARG A 261 -8.96 5.12 13.77
CA ARG A 261 -8.26 5.88 12.73
C ARG A 261 -6.73 5.78 12.78
N GLU A 262 -6.16 5.49 13.93
CA GLU A 262 -4.72 5.50 14.12
C GLU A 262 -4.28 4.52 15.21
N LYS A 263 -3.02 4.12 15.12
CA LYS A 263 -2.32 3.44 16.22
C LYS A 263 -2.01 4.44 17.33
N GLU A 264 -2.23 4.00 18.56
CA GLU A 264 -1.90 4.72 19.79
C GLU A 264 -0.50 4.39 20.28
N THR A 265 -0.01 3.17 20.02
CA THR A 265 1.34 2.79 20.42
C THR A 265 2.39 3.52 19.60
N VAL A 266 3.28 4.20 20.30
CA VAL A 266 4.44 4.91 19.77
C VAL A 266 5.72 4.27 20.28
N PHE A 267 6.81 4.45 19.54
CA PHE A 267 8.13 3.96 19.95
C PHE A 267 9.00 5.11 20.47
N PRO A 268 9.83 4.87 21.50
CA PRO A 268 11.01 5.68 21.75
C PRO A 268 11.90 5.76 20.49
N GLU A 269 12.62 6.87 20.33
CA GLU A 269 13.53 7.06 19.20
C GLU A 269 14.56 5.92 19.08
N LYS A 270 15.07 5.45 20.22
CA LYS A 270 16.00 4.33 20.32
C LYS A 270 15.57 3.36 21.39
N ILE A 271 15.73 2.06 21.14
CA ILE A 271 15.48 0.99 22.09
C ILE A 271 16.68 0.06 22.12
N ASN A 272 17.23 -0.19 23.30
CA ASN A 272 18.30 -1.16 23.52
C ASN A 272 17.88 -2.35 24.38
N ASP A 273 16.62 -2.39 24.80
CA ASP A 273 16.03 -3.48 25.56
C ASP A 273 15.16 -4.34 24.65
N ARG A 274 15.58 -5.59 24.44
CA ARG A 274 14.86 -6.58 23.61
C ARG A 274 13.46 -6.88 24.13
N ALA A 275 13.24 -6.93 25.45
CA ALA A 275 11.94 -7.21 26.02
C ALA A 275 10.98 -6.03 25.79
N LEU A 276 11.45 -4.79 26.02
CA LEU A 276 10.68 -3.58 25.73
C LEU A 276 10.33 -3.47 24.24
N PHE A 277 11.31 -3.75 23.36
CA PHE A 277 11.07 -3.76 21.91
C PHE A 277 9.95 -4.74 21.54
N ARG A 278 10.03 -5.98 22.05
CA ARG A 278 9.02 -7.02 21.79
C ARG A 278 7.64 -6.64 22.30
N GLU A 279 7.56 -6.06 23.49
CA GLU A 279 6.30 -5.58 24.07
C GLU A 279 5.66 -4.49 23.21
N LEU A 280 6.42 -3.44 22.88
CA LEU A 280 5.93 -2.33 22.08
C LEU A 280 5.57 -2.77 20.66
N TYR A 281 6.39 -3.61 20.03
CA TYR A 281 6.12 -4.13 18.70
C TYR A 281 4.83 -4.96 18.68
N LYS A 282 4.66 -5.87 19.65
CA LYS A 282 3.44 -6.65 19.81
C LYS A 282 2.23 -5.73 19.98
N LYS A 283 2.28 -4.82 20.93
CA LYS A 283 1.17 -3.88 21.20
C LYS A 283 0.81 -3.05 19.97
N ALA A 284 1.82 -2.52 19.27
CA ALA A 284 1.61 -1.73 18.05
C ALA A 284 0.97 -2.54 16.93
N THR A 285 1.23 -3.84 16.83
CA THR A 285 0.70 -4.70 15.76
C THR A 285 -0.63 -5.37 16.11
N GLU A 286 -0.98 -5.47 17.39
CA GLU A 286 -2.34 -5.77 17.87
C GLU A 286 -3.35 -4.63 17.59
N GLU A 287 -2.84 -3.41 17.44
CA GLU A 287 -3.62 -2.26 16.98
C GLU A 287 -3.85 -2.31 15.46
N ILE A 288 -4.84 -1.56 14.96
CA ILE A 288 -5.21 -1.56 13.54
C ILE A 288 -4.06 -1.07 12.65
N SER A 289 -3.76 -1.84 11.61
CA SER A 289 -2.81 -1.51 10.54
C SER A 289 -3.57 -1.37 9.23
N TYR A 290 -3.25 -0.36 8.43
CA TYR A 290 -3.88 -0.11 7.14
C TYR A 290 -2.93 -0.42 5.99
N ASN A 291 -3.38 -1.19 5.00
CA ASN A 291 -2.67 -1.36 3.74
C ASN A 291 -2.87 -0.13 2.82
N LYS A 292 -2.15 -0.11 1.70
CA LYS A 292 -2.38 0.85 0.62
C LYS A 292 -3.74 0.60 -0.06
N PRO A 293 -4.46 1.64 -0.51
CA PRO A 293 -5.66 1.43 -1.33
C PRO A 293 -5.32 0.79 -2.68
N ILE A 294 -6.23 -0.03 -3.19
CA ILE A 294 -6.22 -0.59 -4.54
C ILE A 294 -7.49 -0.15 -5.27
N TRP A 295 -7.40 0.01 -6.59
CA TRP A 295 -8.52 0.46 -7.43
C TRP A 295 -9.17 -0.72 -8.17
N ASP A 296 -10.50 -0.77 -8.18
CA ASP A 296 -11.30 -1.69 -8.99
C ASP A 296 -12.04 -0.93 -10.09
N GLU A 297 -11.58 -1.09 -11.34
CA GLU A 297 -12.15 -0.43 -12.52
C GLU A 297 -13.58 -0.91 -12.80
N SER A 298 -13.91 -2.15 -12.45
CA SER A 298 -15.22 -2.73 -12.76
C SER A 298 -16.35 -2.08 -11.95
N ARG A 299 -16.02 -1.62 -10.73
CA ARG A 299 -16.97 -0.99 -9.79
C ARG A 299 -16.71 0.50 -9.58
N ASN A 300 -15.58 1.03 -10.05
CA ASN A 300 -15.13 2.39 -9.82
C ASN A 300 -15.02 2.74 -8.33
N VAL A 301 -14.39 1.86 -7.57
CA VAL A 301 -14.19 2.01 -6.11
C VAL A 301 -12.74 1.71 -5.72
N TYR A 302 -12.32 2.27 -4.59
CA TYR A 302 -11.11 1.84 -3.91
C TYR A 302 -11.44 0.83 -2.81
N PHE A 303 -10.65 -0.23 -2.76
CA PHE A 303 -10.61 -1.15 -1.64
C PHE A 303 -9.37 -0.88 -0.81
N ARG A 304 -9.49 -0.96 0.51
CA ARG A 304 -8.36 -0.85 1.42
C ARG A 304 -8.52 -1.87 2.54
N PHE A 305 -7.62 -2.84 2.58
CA PHE A 305 -7.57 -3.74 3.72
C PHE A 305 -6.97 -3.04 4.95
N SER A 306 -7.47 -3.45 6.10
CA SER A 306 -6.85 -3.19 7.39
C SER A 306 -6.91 -4.43 8.25
N TYR A 307 -6.01 -4.55 9.23
CA TYR A 307 -5.92 -5.76 10.05
C TYR A 307 -5.35 -5.48 11.43
N LYS A 308 -5.60 -6.40 12.36
CA LYS A 308 -4.98 -6.46 13.69
C LYS A 308 -4.34 -7.82 13.85
N LEU A 309 -3.07 -7.88 14.23
CA LEU A 309 -2.42 -9.16 14.50
C LEU A 309 -2.92 -9.74 15.82
N GLU A 310 -3.05 -11.06 15.85
CA GLU A 310 -3.45 -11.82 17.02
C GLU A 310 -2.28 -12.68 17.49
N TYR A 311 -2.10 -12.75 18.81
CA TYR A 311 -1.00 -13.48 19.44
C TYR A 311 -1.54 -14.48 20.45
N GLY A 312 -1.28 -15.78 20.20
CA GLY A 312 -1.61 -16.84 21.14
C GLY A 312 -0.81 -16.81 22.45
N VAL A 313 -1.30 -17.56 23.44
CA VAL A 313 -0.70 -17.65 24.81
C VAL A 313 0.65 -18.39 24.81
N ALA A 314 0.87 -19.27 23.82
CA ALA A 314 2.09 -20.06 23.70
C ALA A 314 3.01 -19.45 22.64
N ASN A 315 4.06 -18.73 23.07
CA ASN A 315 5.36 -18.54 22.39
C ASN A 315 6.19 -17.53 23.19
N THR A 316 6.52 -17.91 24.42
CA THR A 316 7.58 -17.28 25.21
C THR A 316 8.67 -18.32 25.44
N SER A 317 9.22 -18.89 24.37
CA SER A 317 10.52 -19.52 24.45
C SER A 317 11.60 -18.43 24.30
N PRO A 318 12.67 -18.44 25.10
CA PRO A 318 13.82 -17.56 24.91
C PRO A 318 14.51 -17.70 23.53
N SER A 319 14.18 -18.77 22.77
CA SER A 319 14.62 -18.99 21.39
C SER A 319 13.78 -18.26 20.34
N ASP A 320 12.68 -17.61 20.75
CA ASP A 320 11.84 -16.84 19.82
C ASP A 320 12.62 -15.59 19.40
N GLY A 321 12.75 -15.39 18.10
CA GLY A 321 13.53 -14.29 17.51
C GLY A 321 13.08 -12.90 17.97
N LEU A 322 13.71 -11.86 17.44
CA LEU A 322 13.44 -10.48 17.87
C LEU A 322 11.95 -10.09 17.73
N PHE A 323 11.27 -10.60 16.72
CA PHE A 323 9.87 -10.27 16.45
C PHE A 323 8.91 -11.32 17.05
N PRO A 324 7.90 -10.88 17.83
CA PRO A 324 6.78 -11.73 18.22
C PRO A 324 6.10 -12.35 16.99
N LYS A 325 5.84 -13.66 17.03
CA LYS A 325 5.17 -14.38 15.94
C LYS A 325 3.64 -14.33 16.14
N PRO A 326 2.88 -13.71 15.24
CA PRO A 326 1.42 -13.75 15.30
C PRO A 326 0.90 -15.17 15.04
N THR A 327 -0.26 -15.48 15.59
CA THR A 327 -0.99 -16.73 15.33
C THR A 327 -2.13 -16.55 14.33
N GLY A 328 -2.49 -15.30 14.01
CA GLY A 328 -3.54 -14.94 13.07
C GLY A 328 -3.71 -13.43 12.99
N ALA A 329 -4.78 -13.00 12.32
CA ALA A 329 -5.19 -11.62 12.24
C ALA A 329 -6.71 -11.50 12.06
N SER A 330 -7.28 -10.48 12.70
CA SER A 330 -8.61 -9.98 12.35
C SER A 330 -8.48 -9.05 11.15
N VAL A 331 -9.13 -9.37 10.02
CA VAL A 331 -9.04 -8.61 8.76
C VAL A 331 -10.34 -7.85 8.48
N TYR A 332 -10.19 -6.64 7.96
CA TYR A 332 -11.29 -5.74 7.62
C TYR A 332 -11.08 -5.13 6.24
N LEU A 333 -12.16 -4.80 5.55
CA LEU A 333 -12.17 -4.15 4.25
C LEU A 333 -12.93 -2.83 4.33
N THR A 334 -12.26 -1.75 3.94
CA THR A 334 -12.88 -0.45 3.73
C THR A 334 -13.07 -0.21 2.23
N ILE A 335 -14.26 0.27 1.85
CA ILE A 335 -14.64 0.56 0.46
C ILE A 335 -14.91 2.05 0.34
N TYR A 336 -14.24 2.69 -0.62
CA TYR A 336 -14.44 4.09 -0.95
C TYR A 336 -14.89 4.27 -2.39
N ASP A 337 -15.66 5.33 -2.68
CA ASP A 337 -15.88 5.75 -4.06
C ASP A 337 -14.62 6.38 -4.68
N ALA A 338 -14.71 6.81 -5.94
CA ALA A 338 -13.63 7.44 -6.68
C ALA A 338 -13.03 8.71 -6.03
N ASP A 339 -13.80 9.38 -5.15
CA ASP A 339 -13.42 10.61 -4.45
C ASP A 339 -13.01 10.34 -2.98
N PHE A 340 -12.78 9.07 -2.64
CA PHE A 340 -12.46 8.61 -1.29
C PHE A 340 -13.57 8.93 -0.25
N ASN A 341 -14.83 9.00 -0.65
CA ASN A 341 -15.95 8.97 0.30
C ASN A 341 -16.15 7.54 0.80
N LEU A 342 -16.32 7.40 2.12
CA LEU A 342 -16.55 6.11 2.74
C LEU A 342 -17.91 5.56 2.29
N LEU A 343 -17.88 4.42 1.60
CA LEU A 343 -19.10 3.68 1.23
C LEU A 343 -19.43 2.63 2.28
N ARG A 344 -18.41 1.88 2.74
CA ARG A 344 -18.61 0.76 3.66
C ARG A 344 -17.33 0.37 4.41
N GLU A 345 -17.49 -0.16 5.61
CA GLU A 345 -16.49 -0.93 6.34
C GLU A 345 -17.09 -2.27 6.75
N THR A 346 -16.32 -3.35 6.64
CA THR A 346 -16.79 -4.69 7.00
C THR A 346 -15.64 -5.57 7.47
N ALA A 347 -15.92 -6.54 8.33
CA ALA A 347 -14.97 -7.60 8.66
C ALA A 347 -14.90 -8.61 7.51
N VAL A 348 -13.73 -9.22 7.29
CA VAL A 348 -13.53 -10.26 6.28
C VAL A 348 -13.12 -11.55 6.99
N PRO A 349 -14.06 -12.24 7.66
CA PRO A 349 -13.75 -13.41 8.49
C PRO A 349 -13.19 -14.60 7.71
N ALA A 350 -13.29 -14.56 6.38
CA ALA A 350 -12.68 -15.55 5.49
C ALA A 350 -11.15 -15.44 5.43
N LEU A 351 -10.56 -14.35 5.92
CA LEU A 351 -9.12 -14.12 5.98
C LEU A 351 -8.67 -14.06 7.44
N ASP A 352 -7.76 -14.95 7.81
CA ASP A 352 -7.19 -15.05 9.17
C ASP A 352 -5.71 -14.64 9.22
N GLN A 353 -5.17 -14.10 8.13
CA GLN A 353 -3.84 -13.54 8.02
C GLN A 353 -3.90 -12.16 7.35
N PRO A 354 -2.94 -11.25 7.63
CA PRO A 354 -2.85 -9.98 6.91
C PRO A 354 -2.74 -10.23 5.40
N PRO A 355 -3.59 -9.59 4.57
CA PRO A 355 -3.48 -9.74 3.12
C PRO A 355 -2.10 -9.29 2.65
N ALA A 356 -1.39 -10.19 1.96
CA ALA A 356 -0.08 -9.95 1.40
C ALA A 356 -0.17 -8.99 0.18
N TYR A 357 0.65 -9.18 -0.85
CA TYR A 357 0.48 -8.44 -2.10
C TYR A 357 -0.93 -8.70 -2.68
N HIS A 358 -1.68 -7.65 -3.00
CA HIS A 358 -3.05 -7.78 -3.50
C HIS A 358 -3.43 -6.66 -4.46
N PHE A 359 -4.40 -6.94 -5.32
CA PHE A 359 -4.94 -6.03 -6.32
C PHE A 359 -6.36 -6.41 -6.71
N ALA A 360 -7.13 -5.48 -7.28
CA ALA A 360 -8.45 -5.80 -7.82
C ALA A 360 -8.34 -6.14 -9.31
N LYS A 361 -8.99 -7.21 -9.77
CA LYS A 361 -9.09 -7.58 -11.20
C LYS A 361 -10.37 -8.38 -11.41
N ASP A 362 -11.07 -8.12 -12.51
CA ASP A 362 -12.30 -8.81 -12.92
C ASP A 362 -13.38 -8.85 -11.83
N GLY A 363 -13.53 -7.74 -11.10
CA GLY A 363 -14.48 -7.65 -10.00
C GLY A 363 -14.12 -8.50 -8.78
N LYS A 364 -12.88 -8.97 -8.64
CA LYS A 364 -12.39 -9.70 -7.47
C LYS A 364 -11.17 -9.02 -6.88
N ILE A 365 -10.89 -9.27 -5.61
CA ILE A 365 -9.60 -8.92 -5.00
C ILE A 365 -8.71 -10.16 -5.02
N TRP A 366 -7.62 -10.10 -5.77
CA TRP A 366 -6.61 -11.14 -5.86
C TRP A 366 -5.57 -10.89 -4.77
N ILE A 367 -5.31 -11.89 -3.95
CA ILE A 367 -4.40 -11.84 -2.80
C ILE A 367 -3.37 -12.93 -3.01
N PHE A 368 -2.10 -12.56 -3.09
CA PHE A 368 -1.00 -13.48 -3.27
C PHE A 368 -0.91 -14.47 -2.11
N GLU A 369 -0.71 -15.74 -2.45
CA GLU A 369 -0.38 -16.82 -1.53
C GLU A 369 0.77 -17.66 -2.11
N ASN A 370 1.65 -18.12 -1.23
CA ASN A 370 2.65 -19.13 -1.56
C ASN A 370 2.11 -20.50 -1.12
N ILE A 371 1.72 -21.34 -2.08
CA ILE A 371 1.18 -22.67 -1.80
C ILE A 371 2.17 -23.70 -2.34
N GLU A 372 2.80 -24.46 -1.46
CA GLU A 372 3.78 -25.51 -1.83
C GLU A 372 4.92 -24.97 -2.72
N ASP A 373 5.43 -23.77 -2.41
CA ASP A 373 6.47 -23.05 -3.16
C ASP A 373 6.03 -22.56 -4.56
N GLU A 374 4.74 -22.59 -4.85
CA GLU A 374 4.14 -22.13 -6.10
C GLU A 374 3.40 -20.80 -5.93
N MET A 375 3.47 -19.96 -6.96
CA MET A 375 2.75 -18.69 -6.98
C MET A 375 1.25 -18.95 -7.12
N ALA A 376 0.48 -18.59 -6.11
CA ALA A 376 -0.98 -18.69 -6.13
C ALA A 376 -1.62 -17.34 -5.77
N PHE A 377 -2.90 -17.22 -6.12
CA PHE A 377 -3.74 -16.11 -5.70
C PHE A 377 -5.05 -16.65 -5.17
N VAL A 378 -5.39 -16.25 -3.94
CA VAL A 378 -6.74 -16.35 -3.41
C VAL A 378 -7.54 -15.16 -3.97
N ARG A 379 -8.70 -15.44 -4.54
CA ARG A 379 -9.59 -14.45 -5.14
C ARG A 379 -10.82 -14.28 -4.26
N LEU A 380 -10.88 -13.14 -3.59
CA LEU A 380 -12.01 -12.73 -2.77
C LEU A 380 -13.09 -12.09 -3.64
N SER A 381 -14.30 -12.64 -3.58
CA SER A 381 -15.47 -12.15 -4.29
C SER A 381 -16.58 -11.80 -3.31
N PHE A 382 -17.32 -10.74 -3.61
CA PHE A 382 -18.47 -10.25 -2.83
C PHE A 382 -19.33 -9.32 -3.69
N ASP A 383 -20.59 -9.16 -3.28
CA ASP A 383 -21.53 -8.22 -3.89
C ASP A 383 -21.51 -6.89 -3.13
N LEU A 384 -21.39 -5.78 -3.87
CA LEU A 384 -21.32 -4.41 -3.32
C LEU A 384 -22.70 -3.76 -3.19
#